data_AF-A0A9Q3PS76-F1
#
_entry.id   AF-A0A9Q3PS76-F1
#
_cell.length_a   1.000
_cell.length_b   1.000
_cell.length_c   1.000
_cell.angle_alpha   90.00
_cell.angle_beta   90.00
_cell.angle_gamma   90.00
#
_symmetry.space_group_name_H-M   'P 1'
#
loop_
_entity.id
_entity.type
_entity.pdbx_description
1 polymer ?
#
loop_
_entity_poly.entity_id
_entity_poly.type
_entity_poly.pdbx_seq_one_letter_code
_entity_poly.pdbx_strand_id
1 'polypeptide(L)'
;MGTPIHNTISDLLGIISFITQAQSSDQDNWLPFILSSLSKGSNDILHLALRHLSLRRTKTTHLNSLPTISHHYELLPLNPTMQQEYSKLYKEFLSSKSKGPGEYFRNINTLWICCNHHIMLNTIANAEWEDHKGRSIQDNSSTITRTLVDVETCMMSSKIAHLLKSLLKNKQSKCGPTKLMVYMQWTQFLD
;
A
#
# COMPACT_ATOMS: atom_id res chain seq x y z
N MET A 1 10.88 -7.08 14.33
CA MET A 1 10.19 -6.78 13.06
C MET A 1 9.22 -7.91 12.73
N GLY A 2 8.03 -7.59 12.19
CA GLY A 2 7.00 -8.60 11.85
C GLY A 2 7.29 -9.36 10.54
N THR A 3 7.80 -8.66 9.52
CA THR A 3 8.25 -9.26 8.25
C THR A 3 9.73 -8.95 8.06
N PRO A 4 10.63 -9.96 8.03
CA PRO A 4 12.07 -9.71 8.03
C PRO A 4 12.63 -9.25 6.67
N ILE A 5 11.90 -9.48 5.58
CA ILE A 5 12.27 -9.04 4.23
C ILE A 5 11.12 -8.17 3.71
N HIS A 6 11.40 -6.92 3.38
CA HIS A 6 10.40 -5.98 2.90
C HIS A 6 10.34 -5.97 1.37
N ASN A 7 11.43 -5.58 0.70
CA ASN A 7 11.43 -5.43 -0.77
C ASN A 7 12.63 -6.12 -1.44
N THR A 8 13.82 -6.03 -0.84
CA THR A 8 15.04 -6.59 -1.43
C THR A 8 15.88 -7.33 -0.40
N ILE A 9 16.78 -8.19 -0.89
CA ILE A 9 17.81 -8.83 -0.06
C ILE A 9 18.75 -7.76 0.53
N SER A 10 18.97 -6.64 -0.17
CA SER A 10 19.78 -5.52 0.31
C SER A 10 19.26 -4.96 1.64
N ASP A 11 17.93 -4.83 1.79
CA ASP A 11 17.31 -4.35 3.03
C ASP A 11 17.63 -5.29 4.20
N LEU A 12 17.56 -6.60 3.96
CA LEU A 12 17.88 -7.61 4.95
C LEU A 12 19.36 -7.55 5.34
N LEU A 13 20.25 -7.40 4.35
CA LEU A 13 21.69 -7.28 4.58
C LEU A 13 22.03 -6.03 5.39
N GLY A 14 21.37 -4.90 5.13
CA GLY A 14 21.52 -3.68 5.94
C GLY A 14 21.11 -3.89 7.40
N ILE A 15 20.02 -4.60 7.64
CA ILE A 15 19.57 -4.94 9.00
C ILE A 15 20.57 -5.87 9.70
N ILE A 16 21.08 -6.89 8.98
CA ILE A 16 22.09 -7.80 9.52
C ILE A 16 23.35 -7.01 9.90
N SER A 17 23.87 -6.17 8.99
CA SER A 17 25.05 -5.34 9.23
C SER A 17 24.88 -4.44 10.45
N PHE A 18 23.70 -3.82 10.62
CA PHE A 18 23.40 -2.99 11.79
C PHE A 18 23.45 -3.80 13.10
N ILE A 19 22.86 -5.00 13.12
CA ILE A 19 22.84 -5.88 14.30
C ILE A 19 24.26 -6.36 14.66
N THR A 20 25.08 -6.66 13.66
CA THR A 20 26.44 -7.20 13.85
C THR A 20 27.51 -6.12 14.06
N GLN A 21 27.18 -4.84 13.86
CA GLN A 21 28.12 -3.72 13.91
C GLN A 21 28.84 -3.56 15.26
N ALA A 22 28.25 -4.08 16.35
CA ALA A 22 28.86 -4.09 17.68
C ALA A 22 29.97 -5.15 17.86
N GLN A 23 30.16 -6.07 16.90
CA GLN A 23 31.09 -7.20 17.01
C GLN A 23 32.33 -7.13 16.13
N SER A 24 32.54 -6.05 15.37
CA SER A 24 33.58 -6.06 14.32
C SER A 24 34.62 -4.95 14.50
N SER A 25 35.68 -5.27 15.23
CA SER A 25 37.04 -5.06 14.71
C SER A 25 37.35 -6.29 13.83
N ASP A 26 37.63 -6.09 12.54
CA ASP A 26 38.07 -7.09 11.52
C ASP A 26 37.02 -7.94 10.74
N GLN A 27 35.70 -7.68 10.76
CA GLN A 27 34.70 -8.50 10.01
C GLN A 27 34.06 -7.87 8.76
N ASP A 28 34.85 -7.37 7.80
CA ASP A 28 34.29 -6.88 6.51
C ASP A 28 34.03 -8.00 5.47
N ASN A 29 34.27 -9.27 5.81
CA ASN A 29 34.33 -10.34 4.80
C ASN A 29 33.10 -11.26 4.69
N TRP A 30 32.08 -11.18 5.56
CA TRP A 30 30.96 -12.14 5.54
C TRP A 30 29.91 -11.84 4.46
N LEU A 31 29.71 -10.56 4.13
CA LEU A 31 28.69 -10.12 3.17
C LEU A 31 28.92 -10.68 1.75
N PRO A 32 30.17 -10.67 1.21
CA PRO A 32 30.48 -11.32 -0.07
C PRO A 32 30.18 -12.83 -0.10
N PHE A 33 30.35 -13.55 1.02
CA PHE A 33 30.02 -14.99 1.08
C PHE A 33 28.52 -15.25 0.96
N ILE A 34 27.70 -14.43 1.62
CA ILE A 34 26.24 -14.53 1.51
C ILE A 34 25.81 -14.21 0.08
N LEU A 35 26.31 -13.12 -0.50
CA LEU A 35 25.98 -12.72 -1.87
C LEU A 35 26.40 -13.78 -2.91
N SER A 36 27.58 -14.40 -2.73
CA SER A 36 28.07 -15.48 -3.59
C SER A 36 27.24 -16.77 -3.47
N SER A 37 26.75 -17.09 -2.28
CA SER A 37 25.82 -18.23 -2.09
C SER A 37 24.50 -18.00 -2.80
N LEU A 38 23.95 -16.79 -2.67
CA LEU A 38 22.68 -16.40 -3.28
C LEU A 38 22.75 -16.38 -4.81
N SER A 39 23.86 -15.91 -5.40
CA SER A 39 24.06 -15.94 -6.85
C SER A 39 24.13 -17.36 -7.42
N LYS A 40 24.52 -18.33 -6.61
CA LYS A 40 24.50 -19.77 -6.93
C LYS A 40 23.14 -20.43 -6.63
N GLY A 41 22.15 -19.68 -6.17
CA GLY A 41 20.81 -20.17 -5.82
C GLY A 41 20.73 -20.88 -4.46
N SER A 42 21.77 -20.85 -3.64
CA SER A 42 21.72 -21.43 -2.28
C SER A 42 21.39 -20.37 -1.24
N ASN A 43 20.36 -20.67 -0.44
CA ASN A 43 19.92 -19.85 0.68
C ASN A 43 20.47 -20.34 2.04
N ASP A 44 21.28 -21.40 2.06
CA ASP A 44 21.64 -22.10 3.29
C ASP A 44 22.46 -21.23 4.24
N ILE A 45 23.43 -20.49 3.68
CA ILE A 45 24.26 -19.56 4.45
C ILE A 45 23.42 -18.42 5.02
N LEU A 46 22.47 -17.91 4.23
CA LEU A 46 21.55 -16.88 4.69
C LEU A 46 20.64 -17.41 5.80
N HIS A 47 20.08 -18.61 5.66
CA HIS A 47 19.27 -19.25 6.70
C HIS A 47 20.07 -19.49 7.98
N LEU A 48 21.34 -19.89 7.86
CA LEU A 48 22.22 -20.09 9.00
C LEU A 48 22.48 -18.77 9.73
N ALA A 49 22.84 -17.70 9.01
CA ALA A 49 23.02 -16.38 9.59
C ALA A 49 21.74 -15.89 10.29
N LEU A 50 20.59 -15.99 9.62
CA LEU A 50 19.30 -15.58 10.18
C LEU A 50 18.87 -16.42 11.39
N ARG A 51 19.23 -17.71 11.45
CA ARG A 51 18.93 -18.56 12.60
C ARG A 51 19.56 -18.04 13.88
N HIS A 52 20.75 -17.46 13.79
CA HIS A 52 21.49 -16.93 14.94
C HIS A 52 21.13 -15.48 15.26
N LEU A 53 20.65 -14.72 14.28
CA LEU A 53 20.34 -13.29 14.42
C LEU A 53 18.85 -12.98 14.57
N SER A 54 17.96 -13.92 14.25
CA SER A 54 16.52 -13.71 14.20
C SER A 54 15.74 -14.86 14.83
N LEU A 55 14.78 -14.51 15.69
CA LEU A 55 13.76 -15.43 16.17
C LEU A 55 12.45 -15.18 15.44
N ARG A 56 12.08 -16.08 14.52
CA ARG A 56 10.79 -16.05 13.81
C ARG A 56 9.93 -17.24 14.21
N ARG A 57 8.74 -16.97 14.76
CA ARG A 57 7.71 -17.98 15.07
C ARG A 57 6.45 -17.66 14.29
N THR A 58 5.83 -18.66 13.68
CA THR A 58 4.56 -18.48 12.95
C THR A 58 3.38 -18.84 13.85
N LYS A 59 2.21 -18.24 13.58
CA LYS A 59 0.98 -18.55 14.33
C LYS A 59 0.57 -20.02 14.15
N THR A 60 0.96 -20.63 13.03
CA THR A 60 0.67 -22.04 12.68
C THR A 60 1.41 -23.06 13.53
N THR A 61 2.56 -22.71 14.15
CA THR A 61 3.40 -23.69 14.87
C THR A 61 3.17 -23.73 16.38
N HIS A 62 2.44 -22.77 16.96
CA HIS A 62 2.36 -22.63 18.42
C HIS A 62 0.96 -22.36 19.00
N LEU A 63 -0.05 -22.13 18.16
CA LEU A 63 -1.40 -21.79 18.63
C LEU A 63 -2.41 -22.74 17.98
N ASN A 64 -2.77 -23.81 18.70
CA ASN A 64 -3.64 -24.88 18.22
C ASN A 64 -5.13 -24.47 18.10
N SER A 65 -5.50 -23.22 18.41
CA SER A 65 -6.89 -22.80 18.54
C SER A 65 -7.18 -21.37 18.02
N LEU A 66 -6.46 -20.90 17.00
CA LEU A 66 -6.83 -19.64 16.35
C LEU A 66 -7.92 -19.88 15.29
N PRO A 67 -8.90 -18.96 15.15
CA PRO A 67 -9.84 -18.99 14.04
C PRO A 67 -9.10 -18.96 12.71
N THR A 68 -9.59 -19.72 11.73
CA THR A 68 -9.05 -19.70 10.38
C THR A 68 -9.24 -18.32 9.76
N ILE A 69 -8.17 -17.77 9.19
CA ILE A 69 -8.23 -16.55 8.40
C ILE A 69 -8.46 -16.96 6.94
N SER A 70 -9.58 -16.57 6.36
CA SER A 70 -9.83 -16.73 4.93
C SER A 70 -9.55 -15.42 4.18
N HIS A 71 -8.86 -15.54 3.05
CA HIS A 71 -8.59 -14.42 2.16
C HIS A 71 -9.50 -14.52 0.94
N HIS A 72 -10.21 -13.44 0.64
CA HIS A 72 -11.08 -13.35 -0.52
C HIS A 72 -10.68 -12.13 -1.35
N TYR A 73 -10.67 -12.30 -2.67
CA TYR A 73 -10.43 -11.23 -3.62
C TYR A 73 -11.68 -11.04 -4.46
N GLU A 74 -12.13 -9.80 -4.57
CA GLU A 74 -13.31 -9.44 -5.34
C GLU A 74 -12.92 -8.53 -6.50
N LEU A 75 -13.30 -8.94 -7.72
CA LEU A 75 -13.09 -8.16 -8.92
C LEU A 75 -14.32 -7.30 -9.17
N LEU A 76 -14.15 -5.98 -9.02
CA LEU A 76 -15.22 -5.01 -9.19
C LEU A 76 -15.01 -4.26 -10.51
N PRO A 77 -15.98 -4.28 -11.45
CA PRO A 77 -15.89 -3.48 -12.65
C PRO A 77 -15.96 -2.00 -12.28
N LEU A 78 -15.22 -1.16 -13.00
CA LEU A 78 -15.38 0.29 -12.85
C LEU A 78 -16.77 0.73 -13.30
N ASN A 79 -17.32 1.73 -12.63
CA ASN A 79 -18.50 2.45 -13.12
C ASN A 79 -18.22 2.99 -14.54
N PRO A 80 -19.17 2.96 -15.48
CA PRO A 80 -18.97 3.43 -16.86
C PRO A 80 -18.31 4.81 -16.98
N THR A 81 -18.70 5.77 -16.12
CA THR A 81 -18.11 7.12 -16.13
C THR A 81 -16.64 7.08 -15.74
N MET A 82 -16.30 6.36 -14.67
CA MET A 82 -14.92 6.20 -14.22
C MET A 82 -14.09 5.38 -15.20
N GLN A 83 -14.70 4.44 -15.93
CA GLN A 83 -14.02 3.68 -16.97
C GLN A 83 -13.58 4.59 -18.13
N GLN A 84 -14.40 5.58 -18.50
CA GLN A 84 -14.03 6.56 -19.52
C GLN A 84 -12.87 7.45 -19.07
N GLU A 85 -12.93 7.96 -17.83
CA GLU A 85 -11.84 8.74 -17.23
C GLU A 85 -10.54 7.93 -17.14
N TYR A 86 -10.62 6.70 -16.63
CA TYR A 86 -9.49 5.79 -16.55
C TYR A 86 -8.87 5.53 -17.93
N SER A 87 -9.71 5.32 -18.95
CA SER A 87 -9.25 5.08 -20.32
C SER A 87 -8.50 6.28 -20.90
N LYS A 88 -8.93 7.51 -20.56
CA LYS A 88 -8.23 8.74 -20.94
C LYS A 88 -6.87 8.84 -20.25
N LEU A 89 -6.86 8.71 -18.92
CA LEU A 89 -5.63 8.74 -18.11
C LEU A 89 -4.64 7.65 -18.54
N TYR A 90 -5.14 6.47 -18.92
CA TYR A 90 -4.30 5.37 -19.36
C TYR A 90 -3.62 5.66 -20.70
N LYS A 91 -4.34 6.28 -21.65
CA LYS A 91 -3.74 6.74 -22.91
C LYS A 91 -2.64 7.78 -22.67
N GLU A 92 -2.89 8.74 -21.78
CA GLU A 92 -1.90 9.74 -21.38
C GLU A 92 -0.68 9.08 -20.73
N PHE A 93 -0.90 8.13 -19.81
CA PHE A 93 0.16 7.34 -19.21
C PHE A 93 1.02 6.62 -20.26
N LEU A 94 0.41 5.93 -21.23
CA LEU A 94 1.13 5.25 -22.30
C LEU A 94 2.02 6.21 -23.11
N SER A 95 1.51 7.42 -23.40
CA SER A 95 2.28 8.45 -24.12
C SER A 95 3.43 9.07 -23.31
N SER A 96 3.36 8.98 -21.98
CA SER A 96 4.33 9.58 -21.04
C SER A 96 5.44 8.63 -20.58
N LYS A 97 5.42 7.35 -20.99
CA LYS A 97 6.34 6.31 -20.47
C LYS A 97 7.83 6.64 -20.62
N SER A 98 8.20 7.50 -21.58
CA SER A 98 9.59 7.90 -21.84
C SER A 98 10.08 9.08 -21.00
N LYS A 99 9.23 9.72 -20.19
CA LYS A 99 9.54 10.99 -19.52
C LYS A 99 10.22 10.86 -18.14
N GLY A 100 10.76 9.67 -17.84
CA GLY A 100 11.54 9.40 -16.63
C GLY A 100 10.72 8.87 -15.44
N PRO A 101 11.40 8.43 -14.38
CA PRO A 101 10.78 7.68 -13.29
C PRO A 101 9.77 8.49 -12.47
N GLY A 102 10.02 9.79 -12.24
CA GLY A 102 9.11 10.64 -11.46
C GLY A 102 7.73 10.79 -12.09
N GLU A 103 7.68 11.09 -13.38
CA GLU A 103 6.43 11.21 -14.14
C GLU A 103 5.73 9.85 -14.29
N TYR A 104 6.50 8.76 -14.44
CA TYR A 104 5.96 7.41 -14.45
C TYR A 104 5.22 7.05 -13.16
N PHE A 105 5.85 7.26 -11.99
CA PHE A 105 5.22 6.95 -10.70
C PHE A 105 4.02 7.85 -10.42
N ARG A 106 4.11 9.14 -10.76
CA ARG A 106 2.97 10.06 -10.66
C ARG A 106 1.78 9.56 -11.48
N ASN A 107 2.00 9.23 -12.74
CA ASN A 107 0.93 8.82 -13.65
C ASN A 107 0.32 7.47 -13.26
N ILE A 108 1.11 6.53 -12.73
CA ILE A 108 0.59 5.30 -12.12
C ILE A 108 -0.27 5.59 -10.89
N ASN A 109 0.20 6.49 -10.02
CA ASN A 109 -0.55 6.87 -8.82
C ASN A 109 -1.92 7.47 -9.21
N THR A 110 -1.96 8.34 -10.21
CA THR A 110 -3.22 8.91 -10.75
C THR A 110 -4.17 7.82 -11.24
N LEU A 111 -3.67 6.81 -11.97
CA LEU A 111 -4.47 5.65 -12.38
C LEU A 111 -5.01 4.86 -11.18
N TRP A 112 -4.19 4.65 -10.15
CA TRP A 112 -4.62 3.98 -8.92
C TRP A 112 -5.69 4.75 -8.16
N ILE A 113 -5.55 6.06 -8.06
CA ILE A 113 -6.55 6.92 -7.41
C ILE A 113 -7.86 6.92 -8.19
N CYS A 114 -7.81 6.99 -9.53
CA CYS A 114 -8.98 6.85 -10.39
C CYS A 114 -9.73 5.53 -10.10
N CYS A 115 -9.03 4.42 -9.84
CA CYS A 115 -9.69 3.16 -9.49
C CYS A 115 -10.38 3.15 -8.11
N ASN A 116 -10.14 4.13 -7.23
CA ASN A 116 -10.78 4.22 -5.93
C ASN A 116 -11.96 5.18 -5.94
N HIS A 117 -11.79 6.41 -6.42
CA HIS A 117 -12.88 7.39 -6.50
C HIS A 117 -12.52 8.57 -7.42
N HIS A 118 -13.48 9.05 -8.21
CA HIS A 118 -13.26 10.18 -9.13
C HIS A 118 -12.94 11.50 -8.39
N ILE A 119 -13.64 11.82 -7.29
CA ILE A 119 -13.37 13.02 -6.46
C ILE A 119 -11.90 13.15 -6.07
N MET A 120 -11.21 12.05 -5.79
CA MET A 120 -9.82 12.09 -5.35
C MET A 120 -8.87 12.60 -6.44
N LEU A 121 -9.25 12.52 -7.72
CA LEU A 121 -8.47 13.09 -8.82
C LEU A 121 -8.44 14.62 -8.73
N ASN A 122 -9.56 15.24 -8.36
CA ASN A 122 -9.65 16.70 -8.21
C ASN A 122 -8.82 17.19 -7.03
N THR A 123 -8.80 16.43 -5.93
CA THR A 123 -8.01 16.79 -4.75
C THR A 123 -6.51 16.78 -5.02
N ILE A 124 -6.04 15.84 -5.85
CA ILE A 124 -4.62 15.78 -6.25
C ILE A 124 -4.27 16.88 -7.23
N ALA A 125 -5.12 17.12 -8.23
CA ALA A 125 -4.93 18.24 -9.15
C ALA A 125 -4.81 19.57 -8.37
N ASN A 126 -5.67 19.79 -7.37
CA ASN A 126 -5.63 20.99 -6.54
C ASN A 126 -4.40 21.06 -5.62
N ALA A 127 -3.97 19.93 -5.03
CA ALA A 127 -2.76 19.87 -4.21
C ALA A 127 -1.48 20.15 -5.03
N GLU A 128 -1.41 19.67 -6.27
CA GLU A 128 -0.31 19.94 -7.20
C GLU A 128 -0.25 21.43 -7.61
N TRP A 129 -1.40 22.10 -7.73
CA TRP A 129 -1.48 23.54 -7.98
C TRP A 129 -0.97 24.38 -6.79
N GLU A 130 -1.17 23.93 -5.54
CA GLU A 130 -0.68 24.64 -4.36
C GLU A 130 0.84 24.51 -4.17
N ASP A 131 1.44 23.36 -4.48
CA ASP A 131 2.89 23.16 -4.40
C ASP A 131 3.65 24.01 -5.45
N HIS A 132 3.04 24.31 -6.60
CA HIS A 132 3.66 25.13 -7.66
C HIS A 132 3.60 26.63 -7.40
N LYS A 133 2.80 27.12 -6.44
CA LYS A 133 2.73 28.56 -6.11
C LYS A 133 3.61 28.97 -4.93
N GLY A 134 4.29 28.03 -4.28
CA GLY A 134 4.96 28.29 -3.02
C GLY A 134 3.93 28.57 -1.92
N ARG A 135 4.12 27.97 -0.75
CA ARG A 135 3.25 28.23 0.41
C ARG A 135 3.29 29.71 0.77
N SER A 136 2.30 30.48 0.31
CA SER A 136 1.94 31.73 0.94
C SER A 136 1.23 31.37 2.24
N ILE A 137 1.98 31.41 3.34
CA ILE A 137 1.41 31.33 4.68
C ILE A 137 0.63 32.63 4.88
N GLN A 138 -0.67 32.60 4.62
CA GLN A 138 -1.61 33.47 5.29
C GLN A 138 -2.41 32.62 6.27
N ASP A 139 -1.99 32.72 7.54
CA ASP A 139 -2.82 32.40 8.69
C ASP A 139 -4.11 33.22 8.62
N ASN A 140 -5.26 32.55 8.60
CA ASN A 140 -6.28 32.63 9.64
C ASN A 140 -7.59 31.97 9.18
N SER A 141 -8.04 30.98 9.94
CA SER A 141 -9.28 30.20 9.77
C SER A 141 -9.27 29.14 8.67
N SER A 142 -8.55 28.03 8.89
CA SER A 142 -8.86 26.76 8.21
C SER A 142 -10.15 26.17 8.80
N THR A 143 -11.28 26.80 8.47
CA THR A 143 -12.55 26.09 8.51
C THR A 143 -12.39 24.97 7.49
N ILE A 144 -12.08 23.75 7.95
CA ILE A 144 -12.09 22.55 7.11
C ILE A 144 -13.49 22.50 6.53
N THR A 145 -13.63 22.98 5.30
CA THR A 145 -14.87 22.89 4.55
C THR A 145 -14.96 21.43 4.20
N ARG A 146 -15.58 20.64 5.08
CA ARG A 146 -16.00 19.28 4.76
C ARG A 146 -16.98 19.43 3.61
N THR A 147 -16.48 19.24 2.39
CA THR A 147 -17.34 19.17 1.22
C THR A 147 -18.22 17.95 1.44
N LEU A 148 -19.49 18.19 1.79
CA LEU A 148 -20.46 17.12 1.92
C LEU A 148 -20.63 16.51 0.54
N VAL A 149 -20.03 15.34 0.34
CA VAL A 149 -20.23 14.53 -0.84
C VAL A 149 -21.55 13.80 -0.66
N ASP A 150 -22.46 13.96 -1.62
CA ASP A 150 -23.73 13.26 -1.59
C ASP A 150 -23.54 11.75 -1.81
N VAL A 151 -24.52 10.96 -1.36
CA VAL A 151 -24.44 9.49 -1.42
C VAL A 151 -24.33 9.00 -2.86
N GLU A 152 -24.98 9.65 -3.82
CA GLU A 152 -24.95 9.24 -5.23
C GLU A 152 -23.53 9.36 -5.80
N THR A 153 -22.86 10.46 -5.48
CA THR A 153 -21.46 10.68 -5.85
C THR A 153 -20.52 9.66 -5.21
N CYS A 154 -20.71 9.30 -3.94
CA CYS A 154 -19.95 8.20 -3.30
C CYS A 154 -20.18 6.85 -3.98
N MET A 155 -21.42 6.58 -4.41
CA MET A 155 -21.81 5.34 -5.08
C MET A 155 -21.24 5.20 -6.49
N MET A 156 -20.65 6.26 -7.05
CA MET A 156 -19.88 6.17 -8.30
C MET A 156 -18.67 5.24 -8.15
N SER A 157 -18.08 5.14 -6.95
CA SER A 157 -17.04 4.15 -6.69
C SER A 157 -17.63 2.76 -6.53
N SER A 158 -17.25 1.85 -7.43
CA SER A 158 -17.62 0.44 -7.35
C SER A 158 -17.18 -0.21 -6.03
N LYS A 159 -16.07 0.26 -5.44
CA LYS A 159 -15.56 -0.25 -4.15
C LYS A 159 -16.45 0.20 -2.99
N ILE A 160 -16.87 1.46 -2.97
CA ILE A 160 -17.78 1.98 -1.93
C ILE A 160 -19.16 1.34 -2.05
N ALA A 161 -19.70 1.28 -3.27
CA ALA A 161 -20.98 0.64 -3.53
C ALA A 161 -21.00 -0.82 -3.06
N HIS A 162 -19.93 -1.56 -3.36
CA HIS A 162 -19.78 -2.94 -2.92
C HIS A 162 -19.61 -3.09 -1.40
N LEU A 163 -18.81 -2.21 -0.78
CA LEU A 163 -18.63 -2.18 0.67
C LEU A 163 -19.95 -1.93 1.39
N LEU A 164 -20.74 -0.96 0.93
CA LEU A 164 -22.05 -0.65 1.52
C LEU A 164 -23.02 -1.83 1.38
N LYS A 165 -23.07 -2.47 0.21
CA LYS A 165 -23.85 -3.71 0.01
C LYS A 165 -23.44 -4.82 0.98
N SER A 166 -22.13 -4.99 1.18
CA SER A 166 -21.57 -6.00 2.09
C SER A 166 -21.90 -5.68 3.56
N LEU A 167 -21.85 -4.40 3.95
CA LEU A 167 -22.21 -3.93 5.29
C LEU A 167 -23.70 -4.15 5.58
N LEU A 168 -24.58 -3.85 4.61
CA LEU A 168 -26.02 -4.09 4.74
C LEU A 168 -26.33 -5.58 4.90
N LYS A 169 -25.67 -6.44 4.11
CA LYS A 169 -25.79 -7.90 4.24
C LYS A 169 -25.32 -8.41 5.60
N ASN A 170 -24.23 -7.86 6.13
CA ASN A 170 -23.71 -8.22 7.45
C ASN A 170 -24.69 -7.80 8.57
N LYS A 171 -25.28 -6.60 8.51
CA LYS A 171 -26.32 -6.17 9.48
C LYS A 171 -27.55 -7.09 9.51
N GLN A 172 -27.90 -7.70 8.38
CA GLN A 172 -29.02 -8.64 8.26
C GLN A 172 -28.63 -10.09 8.59
N SER A 173 -27.37 -10.36 8.93
CA SER A 173 -26.88 -11.71 9.22
C SER A 173 -27.47 -12.23 10.53
N LYS A 174 -27.99 -13.47 10.48
CA LYS A 174 -28.54 -14.18 11.64
C LYS A 174 -27.51 -14.52 12.72
N CYS A 175 -26.21 -14.45 12.39
CA CYS A 175 -25.11 -14.79 13.30
C CYS A 175 -24.69 -13.64 14.24
N GLY A 176 -25.42 -12.52 14.24
CA GLY A 176 -25.06 -11.30 14.96
C GLY A 176 -24.16 -10.35 14.16
N PRO A 177 -24.05 -9.08 14.57
CA PRO A 177 -23.29 -8.08 13.83
C PRO A 177 -21.78 -8.31 13.94
N THR A 178 -21.11 -8.56 12.82
CA THR A 178 -19.65 -8.66 12.77
C THR A 178 -19.05 -7.27 12.66
N LYS A 179 -18.10 -6.93 13.56
CA LYS A 179 -17.31 -5.70 13.47
C LYS A 179 -16.39 -5.77 12.24
N LEU A 180 -16.43 -4.74 11.40
CA LEU A 180 -15.57 -4.61 10.22
C LEU A 180 -14.47 -3.60 10.48
N MET A 181 -13.27 -3.88 9.99
CA MET A 181 -12.17 -2.94 9.93
C MET A 181 -11.80 -2.70 8.46
N VAL A 182 -11.83 -1.45 8.05
CA VAL A 182 -11.52 -1.02 6.68
C VAL A 182 -10.15 -0.35 6.69
N TYR A 183 -9.26 -0.80 5.83
CA TYR A 183 -7.92 -0.25 5.66
C TYR A 183 -7.83 0.42 4.31
N MET A 184 -7.34 1.66 4.26
CA MET A 184 -7.07 2.40 3.03
C MET A 184 -5.76 3.16 3.11
N GLN A 185 -5.08 3.26 1.98
CA GLN A 185 -3.77 3.90 1.89
C GLN A 185 -3.89 5.43 1.92
N TRP A 186 -4.95 5.99 1.31
CA TRP A 186 -5.16 7.42 1.22
C TRP A 186 -6.11 7.89 2.32
N THR A 187 -5.65 8.83 3.14
CA THR A 187 -6.44 9.40 4.24
C THR A 187 -7.70 10.10 3.73
N GLN A 188 -7.60 10.83 2.61
CA GLN A 188 -8.70 11.53 1.96
C GLN A 188 -9.85 10.61 1.50
N PHE A 189 -9.63 9.30 1.41
CA PHE A 189 -10.70 8.34 1.08
C PHE A 189 -11.52 7.94 2.32
N LEU A 190 -10.98 8.14 3.52
CA LEU A 190 -11.65 7.82 4.79
C LEU A 190 -12.51 8.98 5.31
N ASP A 191 -12.32 10.18 4.76
CA ASP A 191 -13.11 11.38 5.06
C ASP A 191 -14.52 11.30 4.43
#